data_AF-A0A9D4P9B0-F1
#
_entry.id   AF-A0A9D4P9B0-F1
#
_cell.length_a   1.000
_cell.length_b   1.000
_cell.length_c   1.000
_cell.angle_alpha   90.00
_cell.angle_beta   90.00
_cell.angle_gamma   90.00
#
_symmetry.space_group_name_H-M   'P 1'
#
loop_
_entity.id
_entity.type
_entity.pdbx_description
1 polymer ?
#
loop_
_entity_poly.entity_id
_entity_poly.type
_entity_poly.pdbx_seq_one_letter_code
_entity_poly.pdbx_strand_id
1 'polypeptide(L)'
;MEPFRVVEREGFLQFVTVAVPGCKLSSRDDLREKFLPEKVSELKTKISSSLAGAEYVCIALDVWTSRSTEGFLAVEATFVDSDFAAHRHLLSFTRLTGSHTGARIRCEYDATLLQWNIADKVLRVVTDNASSMIKAFAFTGWETEEDDDYDNFDDCPERFTKELLSEFHQLEQFRFGCAAHSLHLAVKDAIRQDPNAEEVVRKCGAIVASIRKSTADTEEVLNVAGLHLESHNATRCVSYVIEIVRKSFTCAEELRRATLQEWLADSSPDIIKALIETLKLIGLSDD
;
A
#
# COMPACT_ATOMS: atom_id res chain seq x y z
N MET A 1 14.27 8.53 -2.63
CA MET A 1 13.53 9.78 -2.37
C MET A 1 14.33 10.53 -1.33
N GLU A 2 14.89 11.69 -1.66
CA GLU A 2 15.70 12.48 -0.71
C GLU A 2 14.85 13.54 -0.01
N PRO A 3 15.10 13.84 1.28
CA PRO A 3 14.44 14.94 1.97
C PRO A 3 14.85 16.29 1.39
N PHE A 4 14.00 17.31 1.48
CA PHE A 4 14.32 18.67 1.01
C PHE A 4 15.60 19.25 1.64
N ARG A 5 16.04 18.74 2.79
CA ARG A 5 17.32 19.11 3.42
C ARG A 5 18.55 18.76 2.56
N VAL A 6 18.40 17.95 1.50
CA VAL A 6 19.51 17.58 0.61
C VAL A 6 20.24 18.82 0.04
N VAL A 7 19.51 19.90 -0.25
CA VAL A 7 20.10 21.14 -0.79
C VAL A 7 20.95 21.92 0.21
N GLU A 8 20.88 21.56 1.49
CA GLU A 8 21.64 22.17 2.59
C GLU A 8 22.82 21.28 3.03
N ARG A 9 22.96 20.06 2.46
CA ARG A 9 24.05 19.15 2.80
C ARG A 9 25.36 19.64 2.17
N GLU A 10 26.43 19.64 2.97
CA GLU A 10 27.75 20.12 2.53
C GLU A 10 28.26 19.44 1.26
N GLY A 11 28.16 18.11 1.17
CA GLY A 11 28.60 17.40 -0.03
C GLY A 11 27.80 17.78 -1.29
N PHE A 12 26.51 18.07 -1.16
CA PHE A 12 25.69 18.53 -2.28
C PHE A 12 26.05 19.97 -2.68
N LEU A 13 26.30 20.85 -1.71
CA LEU A 13 26.78 22.21 -1.94
C LEU A 13 28.13 22.22 -2.67
N GLN A 14 29.08 21.38 -2.23
CA GLN A 14 30.40 21.23 -2.89
C GLN A 14 30.23 20.71 -4.32
N PHE A 15 29.40 19.69 -4.52
CA PHE A 15 29.10 19.15 -5.85
C PHE A 15 28.54 20.24 -6.79
N VAL A 16 27.53 20.98 -6.37
CA VAL A 16 26.92 22.02 -7.20
C VAL A 16 27.88 23.17 -7.48
N THR A 17 28.73 23.54 -6.52
CA THR A 17 29.76 24.57 -6.71
C THR A 17 30.74 24.21 -7.84
N VAL A 18 31.11 22.92 -7.95
CA VAL A 18 32.00 22.44 -9.01
C VAL A 18 31.24 22.24 -10.33
N ALA A 19 30.06 21.62 -10.29
CA ALA A 19 29.30 21.27 -11.47
C ALA A 19 28.68 22.50 -12.17
N VAL A 20 28.23 23.50 -11.39
CA VAL A 20 27.61 24.74 -11.88
C VAL A 20 28.13 25.93 -11.06
N PRO A 21 29.35 26.42 -11.36
CA PRO A 21 29.96 27.54 -10.63
C PRO A 21 29.07 28.79 -10.64
N GLY A 22 28.88 29.40 -9.46
CA GLY A 22 28.04 30.60 -9.30
C GLY A 22 26.54 30.33 -9.13
N CYS A 23 26.10 29.06 -9.17
CA CYS A 23 24.72 28.71 -8.87
C CYS A 23 24.40 28.96 -7.39
N LYS A 24 23.40 29.80 -7.11
CA LYS A 24 22.82 29.94 -5.78
C LYS A 24 21.71 28.92 -5.60
N LEU A 25 21.96 27.91 -4.77
CA LEU A 25 20.95 26.93 -4.41
C LEU A 25 19.88 27.57 -3.54
N SER A 26 18.63 27.17 -3.79
CA SER A 26 17.48 27.52 -2.96
C SER A 26 17.55 26.77 -1.63
N SER A 27 17.04 27.39 -0.58
CA SER A 27 16.96 26.78 0.74
C SER A 27 15.90 25.67 0.78
N ARG A 28 15.93 24.85 1.83
CA ARG A 28 14.86 23.88 2.10
C ARG A 28 13.49 24.56 2.19
N ASP A 29 13.45 25.75 2.80
CA ASP A 29 12.20 26.47 2.99
C ASP A 29 11.69 27.06 1.67
N ASP A 30 12.58 27.51 0.77
CA ASP A 30 12.20 27.88 -0.59
C ASP A 30 11.58 26.70 -1.35
N LEU A 31 12.18 25.50 -1.24
CA LEU A 31 11.64 24.29 -1.86
C LEU A 31 10.24 23.96 -1.34
N ARG A 32 10.04 24.06 -0.02
CA ARG A 32 8.78 23.67 0.64
C ARG A 32 7.67 24.70 0.45
N GLU A 33 7.97 25.98 0.65
CA GLU A 33 6.95 27.05 0.72
C GLU A 33 6.69 27.73 -0.61
N LYS A 34 7.62 27.63 -1.57
CA LYS A 34 7.49 28.28 -2.88
C LYS A 34 7.41 27.28 -4.02
N PHE A 35 8.49 26.54 -4.25
CA PHE A 35 8.59 25.72 -5.47
C PHE A 35 7.63 24.54 -5.47
N LEU A 36 7.41 23.89 -4.32
CA LEU A 36 6.47 22.78 -4.21
C LEU A 36 5.02 23.24 -4.46
N PRO A 37 4.48 24.28 -3.79
CA PRO A 37 3.14 24.80 -4.10
C PRO A 37 2.98 25.25 -5.55
N GLU A 38 3.97 25.94 -6.12
CA GLU A 38 3.97 26.34 -7.53
C GLU A 38 3.86 25.12 -8.45
N LYS A 39 4.66 24.08 -8.21
CA LYS A 39 4.62 22.83 -9.00
C LYS A 39 3.31 22.06 -8.82
N VAL A 40 2.77 22.01 -7.61
CA VAL A 40 1.47 21.38 -7.36
C VAL A 40 0.36 22.14 -8.10
N SER A 41 0.37 23.47 -8.09
CA SER A 41 -0.60 24.30 -8.82
C SER A 41 -0.51 24.09 -10.33
N GLU A 42 0.71 24.04 -10.88
CA GLU A 42 0.97 23.74 -12.29
C GLU A 42 0.41 22.36 -12.68
N LEU A 43 0.69 21.33 -11.86
CA LEU A 43 0.20 19.97 -12.08
C LEU A 43 -1.32 19.87 -11.96
N LYS A 44 -1.93 20.53 -10.96
CA LYS A 44 -3.39 20.58 -10.82
C LYS A 44 -4.04 21.16 -12.07
N THR A 45 -3.51 22.26 -12.58
CA THR A 45 -4.01 22.90 -13.80
C THR A 45 -3.91 21.93 -15.00
N LYS A 46 -2.78 21.24 -15.16
CA LYS A 46 -2.59 20.23 -16.22
C LYS A 46 -3.58 19.06 -16.11
N ILE A 47 -3.77 18.53 -14.91
CA ILE A 47 -4.71 17.42 -14.67
C ILE A 47 -6.15 17.90 -14.93
N SER A 48 -6.54 19.08 -14.46
CA SER A 48 -7.87 19.65 -14.72
C SER A 48 -8.14 19.82 -16.22
N SER A 49 -7.18 20.35 -16.98
CA SER A 49 -7.31 20.46 -18.44
C SER A 49 -7.40 19.09 -19.12
N SER A 50 -6.64 18.10 -18.64
CA SER A 50 -6.67 16.73 -19.13
C SER A 50 -8.04 16.07 -18.89
N LEU A 51 -8.59 16.18 -17.68
CA LEU A 51 -9.91 15.65 -17.31
C LEU A 51 -11.08 16.39 -17.98
N ALA A 52 -10.90 17.68 -18.32
CA ALA A 52 -11.92 18.44 -19.04
C ALA A 52 -12.20 17.84 -20.43
N GLY A 53 -11.15 17.33 -21.10
CA GLY A 53 -11.26 16.65 -22.39
C GLY A 53 -11.73 15.20 -22.33
N ALA A 54 -11.81 14.60 -21.15
CA ALA A 54 -12.32 13.24 -20.99
C ALA A 54 -13.86 13.23 -21.14
N GLU A 55 -14.38 12.30 -21.95
CA GLU A 55 -15.82 12.04 -22.05
C GLU A 55 -16.30 11.21 -20.85
N TYR A 56 -15.54 10.16 -20.51
CA TYR A 56 -15.81 9.28 -19.37
C TYR A 56 -14.52 8.98 -18.61
N VAL A 57 -14.64 8.74 -17.30
CA VAL A 57 -13.53 8.37 -16.43
C VAL A 57 -13.85 7.10 -15.65
N CYS A 58 -12.86 6.24 -15.46
CA CYS A 58 -12.89 5.13 -14.52
C CYS A 58 -12.09 5.53 -13.28
N ILE A 59 -12.69 5.40 -12.10
CA ILE A 59 -12.03 5.71 -10.84
C ILE A 59 -11.55 4.43 -10.19
N ALA A 60 -10.30 4.42 -9.71
CA ALA A 60 -9.78 3.40 -8.83
C ALA A 60 -9.54 3.99 -7.44
N LEU A 61 -9.95 3.26 -6.39
CA LEU A 61 -9.67 3.61 -5.01
C LEU A 61 -8.94 2.48 -4.31
N ASP A 62 -7.97 2.86 -3.49
CA ASP A 62 -7.25 1.95 -2.61
C ASP A 62 -7.14 2.55 -1.21
N VAL A 63 -7.39 1.73 -0.19
CA VAL A 63 -7.14 2.07 1.20
C VAL A 63 -6.13 1.10 1.74
N TRP A 64 -5.06 1.65 2.31
CA TRP A 64 -4.08 0.84 3.01
C TRP A 64 -3.69 1.49 4.33
N THR A 65 -3.27 0.64 5.26
CA THR A 65 -2.67 1.07 6.52
C THR A 65 -1.15 0.96 6.38
N SER A 66 -0.44 2.05 6.70
CA SER A 66 1.01 2.09 6.70
C SER A 66 1.60 1.24 7.84
N ARG A 67 2.93 1.06 7.83
CA ARG A 67 3.66 0.42 8.93
C ARG A 67 3.59 1.22 10.23
N SER A 68 3.35 2.53 10.15
CA SER A 68 3.12 3.43 11.29
C SER A 68 1.66 3.41 11.75
N THR A 69 0.84 2.44 11.30
CA THR A 69 -0.59 2.31 11.63
C THR A 69 -1.45 3.49 11.17
N GLU A 70 -0.99 4.22 10.15
CA GLU A 70 -1.73 5.35 9.59
C GLU A 70 -2.50 4.91 8.35
N GLY A 71 -3.79 5.22 8.28
CA GLY A 71 -4.61 4.99 7.11
C GLY A 71 -4.34 5.97 6.00
N PHE A 72 -4.37 5.50 4.76
CA PHE A 72 -4.30 6.32 3.56
C PHE A 72 -5.35 5.86 2.57
N LEU A 73 -5.93 6.83 1.85
CA LEU A 73 -6.83 6.64 0.72
C LEU A 73 -6.21 7.31 -0.50
N ALA A 74 -6.04 6.55 -1.58
CA ALA A 74 -5.75 7.12 -2.89
C ALA A 74 -6.99 7.04 -3.77
N VAL A 75 -7.22 8.12 -4.53
CA VAL A 75 -8.24 8.17 -5.59
C VAL A 75 -7.52 8.48 -6.89
N GLU A 76 -7.64 7.58 -7.85
CA GLU A 76 -7.02 7.70 -9.17
C GLU A 76 -8.08 7.70 -10.26
N ALA A 77 -7.96 8.60 -11.23
CA ALA A 77 -8.78 8.59 -12.44
C ALA A 77 -7.98 8.07 -13.63
N THR A 78 -8.64 7.23 -14.42
CA THR A 78 -8.14 6.70 -15.68
C THR A 78 -9.15 6.95 -16.78
N PHE A 79 -8.68 7.34 -17.97
CA PHE A 79 -9.54 7.52 -19.13
C PHE A 79 -8.74 7.36 -20.43
N VAL A 80 -9.46 7.29 -21.54
CA VAL A 80 -8.90 7.26 -22.89
C VAL A 80 -9.36 8.51 -23.61
N ASP A 81 -8.45 9.23 -24.26
CA ASP A 81 -8.78 10.43 -25.02
C ASP A 81 -9.22 10.11 -26.47
N SER A 82 -9.51 11.15 -27.25
CA SER A 82 -9.91 11.04 -28.65
C SER A 82 -8.84 10.41 -29.56
N ASP A 83 -7.58 10.44 -29.14
CA ASP A 83 -6.44 9.87 -29.86
C ASP A 83 -6.15 8.43 -29.42
N PHE A 84 -7.05 7.82 -28.63
CA PHE A 84 -6.91 6.50 -28.03
C PHE A 84 -5.71 6.37 -27.09
N ALA A 85 -5.21 7.48 -26.54
CA ALA A 85 -4.16 7.48 -25.53
C ALA A 85 -4.77 7.29 -24.13
N ALA A 86 -4.19 6.38 -23.35
CA ALA A 86 -4.59 6.15 -21.97
C ALA A 86 -3.92 7.16 -21.04
N HIS A 87 -4.74 7.82 -20.23
CA HIS A 87 -4.33 8.79 -19.21
C HIS A 87 -4.63 8.26 -17.83
N ARG A 88 -3.75 8.54 -16.87
CA ARG A 88 -3.87 8.14 -15.47
C ARG A 88 -3.38 9.24 -14.56
N HIS A 89 -4.25 9.71 -13.66
CA HIS A 89 -3.97 10.81 -12.76
C HIS A 89 -4.37 10.47 -11.33
N LEU A 90 -3.43 10.63 -10.40
CA LEU A 90 -3.72 10.59 -8.98
C LEU A 90 -4.43 11.89 -8.59
N LEU A 91 -5.71 11.78 -8.24
CA LEU A 91 -6.58 12.92 -7.94
C LEU A 91 -6.53 13.33 -6.48
N SER A 92 -6.41 12.34 -5.60
CA SER A 92 -6.33 12.55 -4.15
C SER A 92 -5.45 11.49 -3.50
N PHE A 93 -4.76 11.92 -2.45
CA PHE A 93 -3.97 11.08 -1.56
C PHE A 93 -4.16 11.62 -0.15
N THR A 94 -5.14 11.07 0.55
CA THR A 94 -5.59 11.57 1.85
C THR A 94 -5.16 10.62 2.95
N ARG A 95 -4.61 11.16 4.04
CA ARG A 95 -4.46 10.40 5.29
C ARG A 95 -5.84 10.27 5.94
N LEU A 96 -6.30 9.04 6.15
CA LEU A 96 -7.50 8.76 6.92
C LEU A 96 -7.16 8.74 8.41
N THR A 97 -7.79 9.62 9.17
CA THR A 97 -7.71 9.65 10.64
C THR A 97 -8.97 9.04 11.22
N GLY A 98 -8.84 8.18 12.24
CA GLY A 98 -9.99 7.51 12.85
C GLY A 98 -10.36 6.21 12.13
N SER A 99 -11.64 5.84 12.17
CA SER A 99 -12.15 4.59 11.60
C SER A 99 -12.21 4.66 10.08
N HIS A 100 -11.80 3.58 9.40
CA HIS A 100 -11.84 3.47 7.94
C HIS A 100 -13.23 2.95 7.47
N THR A 101 -14.28 3.65 7.88
CA THR A 101 -15.68 3.27 7.58
C THR A 101 -16.03 3.47 6.11
N GLY A 102 -17.10 2.81 5.65
CA GLY A 102 -17.57 2.95 4.28
C GLY A 102 -18.02 4.39 4.00
N ALA A 103 -18.74 5.01 4.94
CA ALA A 103 -19.15 6.40 4.85
C ALA A 103 -17.95 7.37 4.72
N ARG A 104 -16.87 7.19 5.49
CA ARG A 104 -15.69 8.04 5.41
C ARG A 104 -15.01 7.96 4.04
N ILE A 105 -14.87 6.73 3.52
CA ILE A 105 -14.31 6.48 2.18
C ILE A 105 -15.18 7.16 1.12
N ARG A 106 -16.51 7.00 1.21
CA ARG A 106 -17.46 7.60 0.28
C ARG A 106 -17.39 9.13 0.28
N CYS A 107 -17.28 9.73 1.47
CA CYS A 107 -17.12 11.16 1.64
C CYS A 107 -15.90 11.74 0.91
N GLU A 108 -14.73 11.11 1.08
CA GLU A 108 -13.49 11.52 0.41
C GLU A 108 -13.54 11.31 -1.10
N TYR A 109 -14.21 10.24 -1.54
CA TYR A 109 -14.45 9.97 -2.95
C TYR A 109 -15.30 11.09 -3.59
N ASP A 110 -16.48 11.37 -3.04
CA ASP A 110 -17.41 12.38 -3.56
C ASP A 110 -16.76 13.79 -3.53
N ALA A 111 -16.05 14.12 -2.45
CA ALA A 111 -15.28 15.36 -2.34
C ALA A 111 -14.20 15.48 -3.45
N THR A 112 -13.54 14.37 -3.77
CA THR A 112 -12.55 14.34 -4.86
C THR A 112 -13.24 14.58 -6.21
N LEU A 113 -14.35 13.90 -6.49
CA LEU A 113 -15.08 14.08 -7.76
C LEU A 113 -15.55 15.52 -7.94
N LEU A 114 -16.06 16.13 -6.88
CA LEU A 114 -16.48 17.53 -6.87
C LEU A 114 -15.30 18.48 -7.10
N GLN A 115 -14.18 18.28 -6.41
CA GLN A 115 -12.99 19.11 -6.57
C GLN A 115 -12.49 19.13 -8.02
N TRP A 116 -12.58 18.01 -8.71
CA TRP A 116 -12.12 17.86 -10.10
C TRP A 116 -13.23 18.09 -11.13
N ASN A 117 -14.48 18.29 -10.71
CA ASN A 117 -15.66 18.47 -11.57
C ASN A 117 -15.81 17.34 -12.61
N ILE A 118 -15.81 16.10 -12.13
CA ILE A 118 -15.88 14.88 -12.97
C ILE A 118 -16.97 13.89 -12.53
N ALA A 119 -17.84 14.27 -11.59
CA ALA A 119 -18.80 13.35 -11.01
C ALA A 119 -19.79 12.78 -12.03
N ASP A 120 -20.20 13.60 -12.99
CA ASP A 120 -21.06 13.26 -14.13
C ASP A 120 -20.34 12.42 -15.21
N LYS A 121 -19.01 12.34 -15.15
CA LYS A 121 -18.18 11.58 -16.11
C LYS A 121 -17.82 10.19 -15.62
N VAL A 122 -18.12 9.86 -14.36
CA VAL A 122 -17.71 8.56 -13.78
C VAL A 122 -18.51 7.43 -14.41
N LEU A 123 -17.83 6.60 -15.19
CA LEU A 123 -18.40 5.40 -15.80
C LEU A 123 -18.33 4.19 -14.86
N ARG A 124 -17.24 4.09 -14.10
CA ARG A 124 -16.95 2.90 -13.29
C ARG A 124 -16.09 3.25 -12.09
N VAL A 125 -16.32 2.53 -10.99
CA VAL A 125 -15.47 2.55 -9.80
C VAL A 125 -14.84 1.18 -9.59
N VAL A 126 -13.55 1.12 -9.34
CA VAL A 126 -12.80 -0.10 -9.03
C VAL A 126 -12.21 0.02 -7.63
N THR A 127 -12.52 -0.93 -6.75
CA THR A 127 -11.98 -0.97 -5.39
C THR A 127 -11.51 -2.38 -5.06
N ASP A 128 -10.74 -2.57 -4.00
CA ASP A 128 -10.58 -3.91 -3.44
C ASP A 128 -11.91 -4.48 -2.90
N ASN A 129 -11.90 -5.76 -2.48
CA ASN A 129 -13.08 -6.43 -1.92
C ASN A 129 -13.13 -6.36 -0.39
N ALA A 130 -12.47 -5.39 0.24
CA ALA A 130 -12.63 -5.17 1.67
C ALA A 130 -14.09 -4.79 1.98
N SER A 131 -14.58 -5.18 3.16
CA SER A 131 -15.95 -4.92 3.58
C SER A 131 -16.27 -3.42 3.58
N SER A 132 -15.36 -2.58 4.06
CA SER A 132 -15.53 -1.12 4.06
C SER A 132 -15.68 -0.54 2.65
N MET A 133 -14.92 -1.05 1.67
CA MET A 133 -15.05 -0.64 0.27
C MET A 133 -16.36 -1.10 -0.35
N ILE A 134 -16.80 -2.33 -0.06
CA ILE A 134 -18.09 -2.82 -0.54
C ILE A 134 -19.22 -1.95 0.03
N LYS A 135 -19.20 -1.65 1.34
CA LYS A 135 -20.19 -0.79 2.00
C LYS A 135 -20.20 0.64 1.43
N ALA A 136 -19.03 1.23 1.15
CA ALA A 136 -18.92 2.59 0.60
C ALA A 136 -19.63 2.78 -0.75
N PHE A 137 -19.74 1.71 -1.54
CA PHE A 137 -20.33 1.71 -2.88
C PHE A 137 -21.48 0.72 -3.02
N ALA A 138 -22.08 0.30 -1.90
CA ALA A 138 -23.28 -0.52 -1.91
C ALA A 138 -24.45 0.28 -2.49
N PHE A 139 -25.35 -0.40 -3.21
CA PHE A 139 -26.52 0.23 -3.78
C PHE A 139 -27.45 0.67 -2.64
N THR A 140 -27.80 1.96 -2.61
CA THR A 140 -28.71 2.52 -1.61
C THR A 140 -30.09 1.84 -1.73
N GLY A 141 -30.52 1.14 -0.68
CA GLY A 141 -31.81 0.42 -0.63
C GLY A 141 -31.74 -1.11 -0.75
N TRP A 142 -30.54 -1.70 -0.85
CA TRP A 142 -30.32 -3.13 -0.64
C TRP A 142 -29.54 -3.33 0.67
N GLU A 143 -30.20 -3.04 1.80
CA GLU A 143 -29.67 -3.38 3.12
C GLU A 143 -29.83 -4.89 3.33
N THR A 144 -28.73 -5.60 3.58
CA THR A 144 -28.77 -6.95 4.15
C THR A 144 -29.11 -6.83 5.63
N GLU A 145 -30.04 -7.65 6.13
CA GLU A 145 -30.64 -7.60 7.48
C GLU A 145 -29.65 -7.82 8.66
N GLU A 146 -28.32 -7.71 8.47
CA GLU A 146 -27.29 -7.99 9.49
C GLU A 146 -26.34 -6.81 9.78
N ASP A 147 -26.64 -5.58 9.33
CA ASP A 147 -25.74 -4.43 9.49
C ASP A 147 -26.15 -3.51 10.68
N ASP A 148 -25.82 -3.92 11.90
CA ASP A 148 -25.98 -3.09 13.13
C ASP A 148 -24.92 -1.96 13.27
N ASP A 149 -24.01 -1.79 12.31
CA ASP A 149 -23.11 -0.63 12.26
C ASP A 149 -23.77 0.50 11.45
N TYR A 150 -24.57 1.32 12.13
CA TYR A 150 -24.94 2.64 11.61
C TYR A 150 -23.66 3.47 11.41
N ASP A 151 -23.09 3.44 10.21
CA ASP A 151 -22.02 4.33 9.77
C ASP A 151 -22.52 5.78 9.97
N ASN A 152 -22.06 6.43 11.04
CA ASN A 152 -22.51 7.76 11.39
C ASN A 152 -21.96 8.76 10.35
N PHE A 153 -22.84 9.36 9.54
CA PHE A 153 -22.46 10.33 8.51
C PHE A 153 -21.76 11.58 9.10
N ASP A 154 -21.87 11.79 10.43
CA ASP A 154 -21.12 12.80 11.17
C ASP A 154 -19.58 12.59 11.14
N ASP A 155 -19.08 11.46 10.63
CA ASP A 155 -17.64 11.22 10.46
C ASP A 155 -17.05 11.89 9.18
N CYS A 156 -17.87 12.58 8.38
CA CYS A 156 -17.40 13.48 7.32
C CYS A 156 -16.78 14.76 7.92
N PRO A 157 -15.55 15.14 7.55
CA PRO A 157 -14.97 16.43 7.91
C PRO A 157 -15.87 17.57 7.44
N GLU A 158 -15.98 18.63 8.24
CA GLU A 158 -16.78 19.85 7.99
C GLU A 158 -16.48 20.56 6.64
N ARG A 159 -15.48 20.10 5.88
CA ARG A 159 -15.02 20.72 4.63
C ARG A 159 -16.06 20.64 3.49
N PHE A 160 -17.04 19.74 3.56
CA PHE A 160 -18.10 19.59 2.57
C PHE A 160 -19.45 19.40 3.26
N THR A 161 -20.47 20.17 2.86
CA THR A 161 -21.80 20.08 3.49
C THR A 161 -22.54 18.83 3.02
N LYS A 162 -23.29 18.21 3.93
CA LYS A 162 -24.10 17.01 3.71
C LYS A 162 -25.09 17.18 2.55
N GLU A 163 -25.59 18.41 2.32
CA GLU A 163 -26.50 18.70 1.20
C GLU A 163 -25.82 18.62 -0.17
N LEU A 164 -24.53 18.97 -0.26
CA LEU A 164 -23.81 18.94 -1.54
C LEU A 164 -23.48 17.50 -1.96
N LEU A 165 -23.20 16.64 -0.98
CA LEU A 165 -22.88 15.23 -1.21
C LEU A 165 -24.13 14.41 -1.61
N SER A 166 -25.31 14.75 -1.10
CA SER A 166 -26.54 14.01 -1.37
C SER A 166 -27.05 14.15 -2.81
N GLU A 167 -26.75 15.23 -3.52
CA GLU A 167 -27.13 15.40 -4.94
C GLU A 167 -26.35 14.46 -5.88
N PHE A 168 -25.09 14.13 -5.55
CA PHE A 168 -24.26 13.22 -6.34
C PHE A 168 -24.56 11.73 -6.12
N HIS A 169 -25.32 11.39 -5.07
CA HIS A 169 -25.65 10.00 -4.75
C HIS A 169 -26.64 9.35 -5.74
N GLN A 170 -27.20 10.09 -6.70
CA GLN A 170 -28.18 9.60 -7.68
C GLN A 170 -27.56 9.00 -8.96
N LEU A 171 -26.24 9.06 -9.13
CA LEU A 171 -25.58 8.42 -10.26
C LEU A 171 -25.30 6.95 -9.92
N GLU A 172 -25.98 6.04 -10.62
CA GLU A 172 -25.75 4.60 -10.54
C GLU A 172 -24.31 4.28 -10.98
N GLN A 173 -23.39 4.22 -10.02
CA GLN A 173 -22.00 3.91 -10.27
C GLN A 173 -21.76 2.41 -10.05
N PHE A 174 -21.42 1.70 -11.12
CA PHE A 174 -21.11 0.28 -11.04
C PHE A 174 -19.73 0.08 -10.39
N ARG A 175 -19.71 -0.40 -9.15
CA ARG A 175 -18.50 -0.87 -8.48
C ARG A 175 -18.06 -2.20 -9.07
N PHE A 176 -16.77 -2.32 -9.39
CA PHE A 176 -16.09 -3.57 -9.73
C PHE A 176 -15.04 -3.91 -8.69
N GLY A 177 -14.98 -5.18 -8.32
CA GLY A 177 -13.91 -5.69 -7.47
C GLY A 177 -12.58 -5.74 -8.21
N CYS A 178 -11.50 -5.38 -7.53
CA CYS A 178 -10.14 -5.44 -8.05
C CYS A 178 -9.76 -6.89 -8.37
N ALA A 179 -9.46 -7.16 -9.65
CA ALA A 179 -9.07 -8.50 -10.10
C ALA A 179 -7.80 -9.00 -9.38
N ALA A 180 -6.83 -8.12 -9.10
CA ALA A 180 -5.62 -8.49 -8.37
C ALA A 180 -5.93 -8.91 -6.92
N HIS A 181 -6.89 -8.23 -6.28
CA HIS A 181 -7.34 -8.60 -4.94
C HIS A 181 -8.13 -9.92 -4.97
N SER A 182 -9.03 -10.11 -5.93
CA SER A 182 -9.75 -11.38 -6.10
C SER A 182 -8.80 -12.56 -6.35
N LEU A 183 -7.79 -12.39 -7.20
CA LEU A 183 -6.76 -13.40 -7.43
C LEU A 183 -5.95 -13.67 -6.15
N HIS A 184 -5.61 -12.62 -5.41
CA HIS A 184 -4.95 -12.76 -4.12
C HIS A 184 -5.77 -13.60 -3.13
N LEU A 185 -7.07 -13.33 -3.00
CA LEU A 185 -7.96 -14.11 -2.14
C LEU A 185 -8.03 -15.56 -2.59
N ALA A 186 -8.19 -15.82 -3.90
CA ALA A 186 -8.23 -17.18 -4.44
C ALA A 186 -6.96 -17.99 -4.13
N VAL A 187 -5.77 -17.38 -4.28
CA VAL A 187 -4.51 -18.08 -3.94
C VAL A 187 -4.38 -18.28 -2.43
N LYS A 188 -4.80 -17.30 -1.62
CA LYS A 188 -4.79 -17.42 -0.15
C LYS A 188 -5.70 -18.56 0.31
N ASP A 189 -6.87 -18.71 -0.29
CA ASP A 189 -7.80 -19.78 0.02
C ASP A 189 -7.28 -21.13 -0.46
N ALA A 190 -6.64 -21.20 -1.64
CA ALA A 190 -5.99 -22.43 -2.10
C ALA A 190 -4.88 -22.91 -1.17
N ILE A 191 -4.03 -22.00 -0.65
CA ILE A 191 -2.98 -22.32 0.33
C ILE A 191 -3.60 -22.88 1.62
N ARG A 192 -4.69 -22.27 2.12
CA ARG A 192 -5.39 -22.72 3.34
C ARG A 192 -6.08 -24.07 3.17
N GLN A 193 -6.47 -24.43 1.95
CA GLN A 193 -7.11 -25.71 1.68
C GLN A 193 -6.11 -26.86 1.55
N ASP A 194 -4.83 -26.58 1.31
CA ASP A 194 -3.75 -27.57 1.32
C ASP A 194 -3.04 -27.58 2.69
N PRO A 195 -3.24 -28.63 3.52
CA PRO A 195 -2.66 -28.70 4.86
C PRO A 195 -1.13 -28.63 4.86
N ASN A 196 -0.46 -29.13 3.82
CA ASN A 196 1.00 -29.11 3.75
C ASN A 196 1.49 -27.69 3.45
N ALA A 197 0.85 -27.00 2.50
CA ALA A 197 1.19 -25.63 2.16
C ALA A 197 0.90 -24.66 3.32
N GLU A 198 -0.26 -24.82 3.98
CA GLU A 198 -0.61 -24.03 5.16
C GLU A 198 0.39 -24.24 6.30
N GLU A 199 0.80 -25.48 6.55
CA GLU A 199 1.77 -25.81 7.60
C GLU A 199 3.15 -25.20 7.34
N VAL A 200 3.61 -25.20 6.08
CA VAL A 200 4.86 -24.53 5.68
C VAL A 200 4.75 -23.03 5.92
N VAL A 201 3.68 -22.38 5.46
CA VAL A 201 3.47 -20.94 5.65
C VAL A 201 3.40 -20.57 7.13
N ARG A 202 2.70 -21.38 7.94
CA ARG A 202 2.60 -21.19 9.39
C ARG A 202 3.97 -21.27 10.07
N LYS A 203 4.79 -22.26 9.71
CA LYS A 203 6.15 -22.42 10.25
C LYS A 203 7.07 -21.27 9.85
N CYS A 204 7.09 -20.89 8.56
CA CYS A 204 7.83 -19.73 8.10
C CYS A 204 7.41 -18.46 8.85
N GLY A 205 6.10 -18.25 9.04
CA GLY A 205 5.56 -17.14 9.82
C GLY A 205 6.04 -17.14 11.27
N ALA A 206 6.05 -18.31 11.93
CA ALA A 206 6.53 -18.45 13.31
C ALA A 206 8.04 -18.15 13.44
N ILE A 207 8.87 -18.61 12.49
CA ILE A 207 10.31 -18.33 12.46
C ILE A 207 10.55 -16.82 12.32
N VAL A 208 9.92 -16.19 11.33
CA VAL A 208 10.04 -14.75 11.11
C VAL A 208 9.57 -13.96 12.33
N ALA A 209 8.46 -14.38 12.95
CA ALA A 209 7.96 -13.76 14.17
C ALA A 209 8.93 -13.91 15.34
N SER A 210 9.64 -15.05 15.45
CA SER A 210 10.64 -15.25 16.50
C SER A 210 11.87 -14.37 16.28
N ILE A 211 12.42 -14.35 15.07
CA ILE A 211 13.60 -13.53 14.73
C ILE A 211 13.30 -12.05 14.99
N ARG A 212 12.13 -11.57 14.57
CA ARG A 212 11.76 -10.16 14.71
C ARG A 212 11.50 -9.70 16.15
N LYS A 213 11.44 -10.62 17.13
CA LYS A 213 11.40 -10.23 18.55
C LYS A 213 12.75 -9.71 19.04
N SER A 214 13.85 -10.08 18.38
CA SER A 214 15.22 -9.71 18.73
C SER A 214 15.81 -8.81 17.65
N THR A 215 16.27 -7.62 18.05
CA THR A 215 17.01 -6.73 17.15
C THR A 215 18.35 -7.32 16.77
N ALA A 216 19.00 -8.05 17.68
CA ALA A 216 20.27 -8.74 17.42
C ALA A 216 20.10 -9.80 16.33
N ASP A 217 19.11 -10.68 16.46
CA ASP A 217 18.85 -11.76 15.49
C ASP A 217 18.45 -11.17 14.12
N THR A 218 17.73 -10.04 14.12
CA THR A 218 17.36 -9.34 12.89
C THR A 218 18.58 -8.75 12.17
N GLU A 219 19.51 -8.15 12.92
CA GLU A 219 20.77 -7.64 12.38
C GLU A 219 21.68 -8.76 11.91
N GLU A 220 21.74 -9.86 12.64
CA GLU A 220 22.52 -11.04 12.29
C GLU A 220 22.02 -11.69 10.99
N VAL A 221 20.71 -11.88 10.84
CA VAL A 221 20.12 -12.37 9.59
C VAL A 221 20.41 -11.42 8.43
N LEU A 222 20.36 -10.11 8.66
CA LEU A 222 20.72 -9.13 7.64
C LEU A 222 22.20 -9.23 7.25
N ASN A 223 23.10 -9.44 8.22
CA ASN A 223 24.53 -9.55 7.98
C ASN A 223 24.91 -10.84 7.27
N VAL A 224 24.31 -11.97 7.64
CA VAL A 224 24.64 -13.28 7.08
C VAL A 224 23.94 -13.51 5.74
N ALA A 225 22.63 -13.26 5.66
CA ALA A 225 21.85 -13.56 4.47
C ALA A 225 21.67 -12.36 3.53
N GLY A 226 22.04 -11.14 3.94
CA GLY A 226 21.79 -9.92 3.16
C GLY A 226 20.30 -9.59 3.02
N LEU A 227 19.44 -10.21 3.82
CA LEU A 227 17.99 -10.17 3.67
C LEU A 227 17.31 -9.57 4.90
N HIS A 228 16.38 -8.66 4.65
CA HIS A 228 15.46 -8.19 5.70
C HIS A 228 14.17 -9.02 5.67
N LEU A 229 13.92 -9.76 6.75
CA LEU A 229 12.73 -10.58 6.91
C LEU A 229 11.54 -9.72 7.38
N GLU A 230 10.51 -9.67 6.55
CA GLU A 230 9.31 -8.91 6.87
C GLU A 230 8.25 -9.77 7.57
N SER A 231 7.65 -9.27 8.65
CA SER A 231 6.62 -10.00 9.42
C SER A 231 5.39 -10.27 8.56
N HIS A 232 4.81 -11.46 8.70
CA HIS A 232 3.53 -11.78 8.07
C HIS A 232 2.48 -10.71 8.35
N ASN A 233 1.98 -10.09 7.28
CA ASN A 233 0.87 -9.15 7.32
C ASN A 233 -0.31 -9.77 6.57
N ALA A 234 -1.42 -10.01 7.28
CA ALA A 234 -2.59 -10.68 6.75
C ALA A 234 -3.37 -9.86 5.70
N THR A 235 -3.16 -8.53 5.66
CA THR A 235 -3.78 -7.56 4.75
C THR A 235 -2.94 -7.26 3.51
N ARG A 236 -1.78 -7.88 3.31
CA ARG A 236 -0.93 -7.68 2.12
C ARG A 236 -1.00 -8.84 1.13
N CYS A 237 -0.86 -8.52 -0.15
CA CYS A 237 -0.96 -9.41 -1.31
C CYS A 237 -0.16 -10.72 -1.19
N VAL A 238 -0.54 -11.73 -1.97
CA VAL A 238 0.04 -13.09 -2.00
C VAL A 238 1.53 -13.07 -2.35
N SER A 239 1.98 -12.07 -3.11
CA SER A 239 3.40 -11.81 -3.34
C SER A 239 4.19 -11.74 -2.03
N TYR A 240 3.60 -11.22 -0.96
CA TYR A 240 4.21 -11.09 0.36
C TYR A 240 4.35 -12.42 1.09
N VAL A 241 3.34 -13.29 1.03
CA VAL A 241 3.41 -14.64 1.62
C VAL A 241 4.46 -15.47 0.87
N ILE A 242 4.43 -15.42 -0.47
CA ILE A 242 5.44 -16.08 -1.31
C ILE A 242 6.83 -15.51 -1.03
N GLU A 243 6.96 -14.20 -0.84
CA GLU A 243 8.23 -13.54 -0.53
C GLU A 243 8.75 -13.88 0.87
N ILE A 244 7.88 -13.98 1.88
CA ILE A 244 8.24 -14.46 3.22
C ILE A 244 8.79 -15.88 3.10
N VAL A 245 8.04 -16.76 2.46
CA VAL A 245 8.45 -18.15 2.25
C VAL A 245 9.80 -18.17 1.53
N ARG A 246 9.93 -17.51 0.38
CA ARG A 246 11.18 -17.45 -0.40
C ARG A 246 12.35 -16.90 0.41
N LYS A 247 12.18 -15.79 1.12
CA LYS A 247 13.23 -15.18 1.95
C LYS A 247 13.59 -16.06 3.13
N SER A 248 12.63 -16.73 3.76
CA SER A 248 12.90 -17.71 4.81
C SER A 248 13.70 -18.90 4.29
N PHE A 249 13.39 -19.39 3.09
CA PHE A 249 14.16 -20.44 2.41
C PHE A 249 15.59 -19.97 2.08
N THR A 250 15.76 -18.82 1.43
CA THR A 250 17.08 -18.27 1.12
C THR A 250 17.89 -18.00 2.38
N CYS A 251 17.26 -17.44 3.42
CA CYS A 251 17.90 -17.24 4.72
C CYS A 251 18.34 -18.57 5.34
N ALA A 252 17.51 -19.61 5.29
CA ALA A 252 17.87 -20.93 5.80
C ALA A 252 19.03 -21.55 5.01
N GLU A 253 19.08 -21.36 3.69
CA GLU A 253 20.17 -21.84 2.83
C GLU A 253 21.47 -21.09 3.08
N GLU A 254 21.43 -19.75 3.17
CA GLU A 254 22.60 -18.93 3.45
C GLU A 254 23.11 -19.11 4.88
N LEU A 255 22.21 -19.27 5.85
CA LEU A 255 22.59 -19.71 7.19
C LEU A 255 23.25 -21.09 7.10
N ARG A 256 22.65 -22.08 6.43
CA ARG A 256 23.27 -23.41 6.26
C ARG A 256 24.67 -23.34 5.62
N ARG A 257 24.87 -22.47 4.62
CA ARG A 257 26.18 -22.23 3.99
C ARG A 257 27.18 -21.56 4.93
N ALA A 258 26.74 -20.57 5.71
CA ALA A 258 27.55 -19.93 6.76
C ALA A 258 27.84 -20.88 7.94
N THR A 259 26.97 -21.87 8.18
CA THR A 259 27.09 -22.86 9.26
C THR A 259 28.03 -24.04 8.91
N LEU A 260 28.88 -23.91 7.89
CA LEU A 260 29.93 -24.92 7.65
C LEU A 260 31.25 -24.63 8.35
N GLN A 261 31.46 -23.47 8.99
CA GLN A 261 32.70 -23.27 9.79
C GLN A 261 32.57 -22.59 11.17
N GLU A 262 31.60 -21.70 11.47
CA GLU A 262 31.70 -20.93 12.75
C GLU A 262 30.41 -20.73 13.58
N TRP A 263 29.20 -20.89 13.02
CA TRP A 263 27.96 -20.50 13.71
C TRP A 263 27.37 -21.52 14.71
N LEU A 264 27.81 -22.79 14.69
CA LEU A 264 27.33 -23.85 15.60
C LEU A 264 27.73 -23.64 17.07
N ALA A 265 28.60 -22.67 17.36
CA ALA A 265 29.15 -22.47 18.70
C ALA A 265 28.41 -21.43 19.56
N ASP A 266 27.67 -20.48 18.98
CA ASP A 266 27.23 -19.27 19.71
C ASP A 266 25.73 -18.94 19.65
N SER A 267 24.92 -19.72 18.92
CA SER A 267 23.49 -19.43 18.73
C SER A 267 22.56 -20.27 19.62
N SER A 268 21.43 -19.68 20.03
CA SER A 268 20.45 -20.31 20.91
C SER A 268 19.96 -21.67 20.36
N PRO A 269 20.00 -22.75 21.18
CA PRO A 269 19.61 -24.11 20.77
C PRO A 269 18.21 -24.21 20.15
N ASP A 270 17.29 -23.33 20.54
CA ASP A 270 15.90 -23.36 20.12
C ASP A 270 15.70 -22.87 18.68
N ILE A 271 16.48 -21.90 18.22
CA ILE A 271 16.42 -21.36 16.84
C ILE A 271 16.99 -22.38 15.86
N ILE A 272 18.10 -23.02 16.23
CA ILE A 272 18.73 -24.09 15.46
C ILE A 272 17.78 -25.28 15.32
N LYS A 273 17.12 -25.69 16.41
CA LYS A 273 16.15 -26.78 16.39
C LYS A 273 14.95 -26.47 15.49
N ALA A 274 14.43 -25.24 15.53
CA ALA A 274 13.32 -24.80 14.67
C ALA A 274 13.70 -24.76 13.18
N LEU A 275 14.92 -24.31 12.84
CA LEU A 275 15.45 -24.32 11.47
C LEU A 275 15.64 -25.75 10.95
N ILE A 276 16.25 -26.64 11.75
CA ILE A 276 16.46 -28.04 11.38
C ILE A 276 15.14 -28.79 11.21
N GLU A 277 14.16 -28.59 12.10
CA GLU A 277 12.82 -29.19 11.93
C GLU A 277 12.16 -28.70 10.65
N THR A 278 12.30 -27.40 10.33
CA THR A 278 11.74 -26.82 9.09
C THR A 278 12.40 -27.38 7.84
N LEU A 279 13.73 -27.56 7.84
CA LEU A 279 14.48 -28.21 6.75
C LEU A 279 14.11 -29.69 6.56
N LYS A 280 13.76 -30.39 7.65
CA LYS A 280 13.29 -31.79 7.62
C LYS A 280 11.92 -31.94 6.98
N LEU A 281 11.01 -31.01 7.25
CA LEU A 281 9.62 -31.08 6.77
C LEU A 281 9.47 -30.84 5.26
N ILE A 282 10.45 -30.20 4.64
CA ILE A 282 10.46 -29.86 3.21
C ILE A 282 11.28 -30.86 2.37
N GLY A 283 11.72 -31.97 2.97
CA GLY A 283 12.48 -33.03 2.28
C GLY A 283 13.92 -32.65 1.91
N LEU A 284 14.48 -31.59 2.52
CA LEU A 284 15.89 -31.17 2.31
C LEU A 284 16.85 -31.69 3.40
N SER A 285 16.33 -32.49 4.33
CA SER A 285 17.14 -33.27 5.27
C SER A 285 17.32 -34.65 4.68
N ASP A 286 18.45 -34.88 4.03
CA ASP A 286 19.24 -36.10 4.14
C ASP A 286 20.49 -35.89 3.28
N ASP A 287 21.37 -34.98 3.72
CA ASP A 287 22.82 -34.94 3.45
C ASP A 287 23.47 -33.72 4.14
#